data_AF-A0A4Z0VBQ8-F1
#
_entry.id   AF-A0A4Z0VBQ8-F1
#
_cell.length_a   1.000
_cell.length_b   1.000
_cell.length_c   1.000
_cell.angle_alpha   90.00
_cell.angle_beta   90.00
_cell.angle_gamma   90.00
#
_symmetry.space_group_name_H-M   'P 1'
#
loop_
_entity.id
_entity.type
_entity.pdbx_description
1 polymer ?
#
loop_
_entity_poly.entity_id
_entity_poly.type
_entity_poly.pdbx_seq_one_letter_code
_entity_poly.pdbx_strand_id
1 'polypeptide(L)'
;MKNEILNKSLLELGEWTWLRQPSGDDLQSDRLTMELDCLSKKKLCDYSNSDIYLAVSQEKGLRFTLPLAIRLIEDDILIECEFYEGDLLKAVLQIPTTYYQLNVDDFIKVASLISLKDNKRIMSDYHGNRELRLLFDLWCDYRKSYRVRIITNNYRLPIDDVKEFLYQTVGDDSSSEVDFSDYTHYWKSDNQGEITAMISTVIPFDILRQRIAEQWTIADKIGNSFVVDSRMSKIFNKLIYWMSIDLDS
;
A
#
# COMPACT_ATOMS: atom_id res chain seq x y z
N MET A 1 6.89 11.61 7.78
CA MET A 1 8.35 11.77 7.53
C MET A 1 8.94 12.66 8.63
N LYS A 2 10.16 12.41 9.11
CA LYS A 2 10.77 13.21 10.20
C LYS A 2 11.20 14.59 9.66
N ASN A 3 11.03 15.66 10.45
CA ASN A 3 11.40 17.03 10.06
C ASN A 3 12.87 17.18 9.64
N GLU A 4 13.78 16.39 10.20
CA GLU A 4 15.19 16.41 9.80
C GLU A 4 15.40 15.96 8.33
N ILE A 5 14.59 15.02 7.85
CA ILE A 5 14.67 14.53 6.47
C ILE A 5 14.14 15.59 5.51
N LEU A 6 13.01 16.22 5.85
CA LEU A 6 12.39 17.25 5.01
C LEU A 6 13.30 18.47 4.79
N ASN A 7 14.20 18.75 5.74
CA ASN A 7 15.15 19.87 5.65
C ASN A 7 16.41 19.56 4.82
N LYS A 8 16.51 18.37 4.21
CA LYS A 8 17.59 17.96 3.32
C LYS A 8 17.09 17.88 1.88
N SER A 9 17.98 18.09 0.93
CA SER A 9 17.77 17.82 -0.49
C SER A 9 17.99 16.35 -0.84
N LEU A 10 17.50 15.90 -1.99
CA LEU A 10 17.76 14.52 -2.45
C LEU A 10 19.25 14.25 -2.64
N LEU A 11 20.04 15.26 -3.04
CA LEU A 11 21.49 15.15 -3.14
C LEU A 11 22.15 14.95 -1.77
N GLU A 12 21.74 15.72 -0.75
CA GLU A 12 22.24 15.57 0.63
C GLU A 12 21.83 14.23 1.27
N LEU A 13 20.70 13.67 0.85
CA LEU A 13 20.23 12.35 1.27
C LEU A 13 20.93 11.20 0.53
N GLY A 14 21.72 11.48 -0.51
CA GLY A 14 22.37 10.45 -1.33
C GLY A 14 21.42 9.73 -2.30
N GLU A 15 20.25 10.32 -2.54
CA GLU A 15 19.13 9.71 -3.29
C GLU A 15 18.94 10.39 -4.65
N TRP A 16 19.97 11.11 -5.08
CA TRP A 16 20.08 11.71 -6.39
C TRP A 16 21.38 11.29 -7.04
N THR A 17 21.27 10.60 -8.17
CA THR A 17 22.43 10.25 -9.00
C THR A 17 22.17 10.58 -10.46
N TRP A 18 23.23 11.11 -11.07
CA TRP A 18 23.34 11.28 -12.51
C TRP A 18 24.15 10.12 -13.08
N LEU A 19 23.69 9.50 -14.17
CA LEU A 19 24.50 8.52 -14.92
C LEU A 19 25.80 9.16 -15.43
N ARG A 20 25.70 10.42 -15.86
CA ARG A 20 26.81 11.32 -16.16
C ARG A 20 26.45 12.68 -15.58
N GLN A 21 27.33 13.24 -14.75
CA GLN A 21 27.17 14.61 -14.23
C GLN A 21 27.03 15.60 -15.41
N PRO A 22 25.98 16.44 -15.42
CA PRO A 22 25.79 17.42 -16.48
C PRO A 22 26.91 18.47 -16.44
N SER A 23 27.42 18.81 -17.62
CA SER A 23 28.36 19.92 -17.80
C SER A 23 27.62 21.26 -17.83
N GLY A 24 28.36 22.38 -17.78
CA GLY A 24 27.77 23.71 -17.94
C GLY A 24 26.99 23.89 -19.25
N ASP A 25 27.48 23.29 -20.34
CA ASP A 25 26.83 23.34 -21.65
C ASP A 25 25.54 22.49 -21.67
N ASP A 26 25.54 21.34 -20.99
CA ASP A 26 24.35 20.48 -20.86
C ASP A 26 23.22 21.25 -20.13
N LEU A 27 23.57 21.97 -19.04
CA LEU A 27 22.62 22.78 -18.26
C LEU A 27 22.08 24.00 -19.03
N GLN A 28 22.80 24.49 -20.04
CA GLN A 28 22.34 25.61 -20.87
C GLN A 28 21.51 25.17 -22.07
N SER A 29 21.70 23.92 -22.53
CA SER A 29 21.09 23.41 -23.76
C SER A 29 19.83 22.56 -23.52
N ASP A 30 19.67 21.98 -22.34
CA ASP A 30 18.51 21.16 -21.98
C ASP A 30 17.81 21.66 -20.71
N ARG A 31 16.57 22.14 -20.89
CA ARG A 31 15.72 22.65 -19.81
C ARG A 31 15.43 21.59 -18.75
N LEU A 32 15.19 20.34 -19.14
CA LEU A 32 14.88 19.27 -18.18
C LEU A 32 16.12 18.96 -17.32
N THR A 33 17.30 18.86 -17.94
CA THR A 33 18.56 18.66 -17.22
C THR A 33 18.83 19.80 -16.23
N MET A 34 18.57 21.05 -16.63
CA MET A 34 18.67 22.21 -15.74
C MET A 34 17.69 22.13 -14.56
N GLU A 35 16.41 21.88 -14.82
CA GLU A 35 15.37 21.79 -13.78
C GLU A 35 15.68 20.68 -12.78
N LEU A 36 16.13 19.52 -13.27
CA LEU A 36 16.57 18.39 -12.46
C LEU A 36 17.81 18.73 -11.62
N ASP A 37 18.79 19.44 -12.16
CA ASP A 37 19.96 19.88 -11.38
C ASP A 37 19.56 20.85 -10.26
N CYS A 38 18.67 21.80 -10.53
CA CYS A 38 18.11 22.69 -9.52
C CYS A 38 17.33 21.92 -8.45
N LEU A 39 16.45 21.01 -8.87
CA LEU A 39 15.62 20.19 -7.99
C LEU A 39 16.47 19.31 -7.06
N SER A 40 17.58 18.74 -7.57
CA SER A 40 18.47 17.88 -6.79
C SER A 40 19.03 18.54 -5.52
N LYS A 41 19.19 19.87 -5.55
CA LYS A 41 19.76 20.71 -4.48
C LYS A 41 18.69 21.36 -3.61
N LYS A 42 17.42 21.30 -4.03
CA LYS A 42 16.30 21.88 -3.32
C LYS A 42 15.92 20.99 -2.13
N LYS A 43 15.59 21.58 -0.99
CA LYS A 43 15.14 20.82 0.19
C LYS A 43 13.75 20.26 -0.06
N LEU A 44 13.48 19.06 0.44
CA LEU A 44 12.18 18.40 0.28
C LEU A 44 11.01 19.24 0.84
N CYS A 45 11.23 19.99 1.92
CA CYS A 45 10.21 20.88 2.50
C CYS A 45 9.82 22.05 1.59
N ASP A 46 10.66 22.39 0.62
CA ASP A 46 10.45 23.53 -0.28
C ASP A 46 9.89 23.07 -1.64
N TYR A 47 9.67 21.77 -1.83
CA TYR A 47 9.13 21.24 -3.08
C TYR A 47 7.69 21.74 -3.30
N SER A 48 7.45 22.27 -4.49
CA SER A 48 6.12 22.53 -5.01
C SER A 48 5.48 21.24 -5.55
N ASN A 49 4.19 21.31 -5.90
CA ASN A 49 3.49 20.20 -6.55
C ASN A 49 4.18 19.77 -7.86
N SER A 50 4.62 20.75 -8.68
CA SER A 50 5.40 20.51 -9.90
C SER A 50 6.76 19.86 -9.61
N ASP A 51 7.46 20.28 -8.54
CA ASP A 51 8.73 19.64 -8.13
C ASP A 51 8.53 18.17 -7.73
N ILE A 52 7.46 17.86 -7.00
CA ILE A 52 7.12 16.48 -6.60
C ILE A 52 6.79 15.65 -7.85
N TYR A 53 5.96 16.19 -8.74
CA TYR A 53 5.64 15.57 -10.03
C TYR A 53 6.89 15.29 -10.86
N LEU A 54 7.78 16.27 -11.01
CA LEU A 54 9.00 16.14 -11.79
C LEU A 54 9.93 15.08 -11.17
N ALA A 55 10.09 15.07 -9.85
CA ALA A 55 10.93 14.06 -9.20
C ALA A 55 10.37 12.64 -9.37
N VAL A 56 9.06 12.45 -9.20
CA VAL A 56 8.43 11.14 -9.33
C VAL A 56 8.41 10.65 -10.77
N SER A 57 8.06 11.50 -11.73
CA SER A 57 8.04 11.15 -13.15
C SER A 57 9.42 10.79 -13.71
N GLN A 58 10.48 11.29 -13.09
CA GLN A 58 11.88 10.96 -13.42
C GLN A 58 12.48 9.89 -12.47
N GLU A 59 11.65 9.26 -11.65
CA GLU A 59 12.01 8.20 -10.69
C GLU A 59 13.15 8.58 -9.72
N LYS A 60 13.23 9.87 -9.36
CA LYS A 60 14.28 10.40 -8.49
C LYS A 60 13.89 10.34 -7.02
N GLY A 61 14.73 9.64 -6.25
CA GLY A 61 14.59 9.55 -4.80
C GLY A 61 13.22 9.04 -4.35
N LEU A 62 12.64 8.07 -5.07
CA LEU A 62 11.27 7.58 -4.84
C LEU A 62 10.98 7.25 -3.37
N ARG A 63 11.96 6.73 -2.65
CA ARG A 63 11.89 6.50 -1.19
C ARG A 63 11.41 7.71 -0.38
N PHE A 64 11.69 8.92 -0.87
CA PHE A 64 11.33 10.20 -0.24
C PHE A 64 10.26 10.94 -1.02
N THR A 65 10.26 10.87 -2.36
CA THR A 65 9.35 11.64 -3.21
C THR A 65 7.99 10.96 -3.37
N LEU A 66 7.92 9.64 -3.40
CA LEU A 66 6.65 8.91 -3.47
C LEU A 66 5.77 9.13 -2.23
N PRO A 67 6.29 9.12 -0.98
CA PRO A 67 5.49 9.49 0.18
C PRO A 67 4.96 10.93 0.16
N LEU A 68 5.62 11.87 -0.53
CA LEU A 68 5.12 13.23 -0.72
C LEU A 68 4.01 13.25 -1.77
N ALA A 69 4.19 12.52 -2.88
CA ALA A 69 3.19 12.38 -3.92
C ALA A 69 1.91 11.72 -3.40
N ILE A 70 2.03 10.63 -2.64
CA ILE A 70 0.88 9.94 -2.03
C ILE A 70 0.05 10.90 -1.19
N ARG A 71 0.68 11.77 -0.38
CA ARG A 71 -0.06 12.77 0.43
C ARG A 71 -0.85 13.75 -0.43
N LEU A 72 -0.28 14.22 -1.53
CA LEU A 72 -0.98 15.11 -2.45
C LEU A 72 -2.17 14.41 -3.11
N ILE A 73 -2.00 13.15 -3.50
CA ILE A 73 -3.06 12.33 -4.14
C ILE A 73 -4.14 11.94 -3.11
N GLU A 74 -3.78 11.73 -1.84
CA GLU A 74 -4.72 11.50 -0.73
C GLU A 74 -5.65 12.71 -0.53
N ASP A 75 -5.11 13.92 -0.65
CA ASP A 75 -5.89 15.16 -0.55
C ASP A 75 -6.75 15.41 -1.80
N ASP A 76 -6.19 15.17 -3.00
CA ASP A 76 -6.90 15.27 -4.28
C ASP A 76 -6.31 14.29 -5.31
N ILE A 77 -7.05 13.23 -5.62
CA ILE A 77 -6.61 12.18 -6.54
C ILE A 77 -6.39 12.67 -7.99
N LEU A 78 -7.03 13.78 -8.36
CA LEU A 78 -6.92 14.41 -9.68
C LEU A 78 -6.14 15.72 -9.64
N ILE A 79 -5.30 15.94 -8.61
CA ILE A 79 -4.44 17.12 -8.52
C ILE A 79 -3.68 17.36 -9.83
N GLU A 80 -3.72 18.60 -10.32
CA GLU A 80 -2.91 19.06 -11.45
C GLU A 80 -1.60 19.64 -10.92
N CYS A 81 -0.48 19.05 -11.32
CA CYS A 81 0.85 19.53 -10.91
C CYS A 81 1.55 20.33 -12.01
N GLU A 82 1.45 19.93 -13.27
CA GLU A 82 2.21 20.53 -14.38
C GLU A 82 1.43 20.63 -15.68
N PHE A 83 0.69 19.58 -16.07
CA PHE A 83 0.13 19.47 -17.42
C PHE A 83 -1.38 19.26 -17.48
N TYR A 84 -1.93 18.43 -16.60
CA TYR A 84 -3.35 18.08 -16.57
C TYR A 84 -3.75 17.46 -15.24
N GLU A 85 -5.04 17.55 -14.90
CA GLU A 85 -5.66 16.85 -13.78
C GLU A 85 -5.26 15.37 -13.71
N GLY A 86 -4.64 14.98 -12.59
CA GLY A 86 -4.21 13.62 -12.30
C GLY A 86 -2.85 13.24 -12.91
N ASP A 87 -2.07 14.19 -13.42
CA ASP A 87 -0.72 13.94 -13.93
C ASP A 87 0.22 13.32 -12.89
N LEU A 88 0.13 13.73 -11.63
CA LEU A 88 0.87 13.13 -10.51
C LEU A 88 0.46 11.69 -10.26
N LEU A 89 -0.84 11.40 -10.22
CA LEU A 89 -1.33 10.03 -10.08
C LEU A 89 -0.78 9.17 -11.23
N LYS A 90 -0.86 9.67 -12.46
CA LYS A 90 -0.33 8.95 -13.62
C LYS A 90 1.16 8.63 -13.44
N ALA A 91 1.97 9.60 -13.03
CA ALA A 91 3.40 9.40 -12.80
C ALA A 91 3.64 8.31 -11.74
N VAL A 92 2.87 8.30 -10.65
CA VAL A 92 2.94 7.26 -9.61
C VAL A 92 2.56 5.87 -10.14
N LEU A 93 1.51 5.76 -10.96
CA LEU A 93 1.05 4.48 -11.53
C LEU A 93 2.00 3.92 -12.60
N GLN A 94 2.83 4.78 -13.19
CA GLN A 94 3.82 4.42 -14.22
C GLN A 94 5.18 4.03 -13.65
N ILE A 95 5.42 4.20 -12.33
CA ILE A 95 6.65 3.73 -11.69
C ILE A 95 6.86 2.24 -12.03
N PRO A 96 8.08 1.83 -12.44
CA PRO A 96 8.34 0.47 -12.88
C PRO A 96 7.92 -0.57 -11.85
N THR A 97 7.34 -1.67 -12.33
CA THR A 97 6.93 -2.80 -11.47
C THR A 97 8.10 -3.38 -10.67
N THR A 98 9.32 -3.29 -11.20
CA THR A 98 10.55 -3.69 -10.50
C THR A 98 10.81 -2.88 -9.23
N TYR A 99 10.47 -1.57 -9.21
CA TYR A 99 10.55 -0.76 -8.00
C TYR A 99 9.58 -1.28 -6.94
N TYR A 100 8.32 -1.51 -7.32
CA TYR A 100 7.27 -1.99 -6.41
C TYR A 100 7.51 -3.41 -5.90
N GLN A 101 8.15 -4.27 -6.71
CA GLN A 101 8.60 -5.59 -6.27
C GLN A 101 9.66 -5.52 -5.16
N LEU A 102 10.54 -4.51 -5.21
CA LEU A 102 11.57 -4.28 -4.19
C LEU A 102 11.05 -3.46 -3.00
N ASN A 103 9.99 -2.68 -3.17
CA ASN A 103 9.42 -1.78 -2.18
C ASN A 103 7.91 -2.06 -1.99
N VAL A 104 7.60 -3.25 -1.47
CA VAL A 104 6.23 -3.76 -1.38
C VAL A 104 5.31 -2.87 -0.53
N ASP A 105 5.84 -2.21 0.51
CA ASP A 105 5.04 -1.28 1.32
C ASP A 105 4.55 -0.08 0.52
N ASP A 106 5.36 0.43 -0.42
CA ASP A 106 4.96 1.52 -1.30
C ASP A 106 3.90 1.06 -2.30
N PHE A 107 4.03 -0.17 -2.83
CA PHE A 107 2.99 -0.78 -3.64
C PHE A 107 1.66 -0.86 -2.88
N ILE A 108 1.68 -1.36 -1.64
CA ILE A 108 0.48 -1.50 -0.82
C ILE A 108 -0.18 -0.14 -0.59
N LYS A 109 0.57 0.91 -0.30
CA LYS A 109 0.01 2.26 -0.11
C LYS A 109 -0.67 2.77 -1.37
N VAL A 110 0.01 2.69 -2.52
CA VAL A 110 -0.52 3.16 -3.81
C VAL A 110 -1.76 2.33 -4.21
N ALA A 111 -1.69 1.00 -4.09
CA ALA A 111 -2.82 0.12 -4.40
C ALA A 111 -4.00 0.35 -3.45
N SER A 112 -3.76 0.61 -2.16
CA SER A 112 -4.82 0.91 -1.19
C SER A 112 -5.51 2.23 -1.53
N LEU A 113 -4.74 3.27 -1.85
CA LEU A 113 -5.24 4.57 -2.27
C LEU A 113 -6.17 4.46 -3.49
N ILE A 114 -5.74 3.73 -4.51
CA ILE A 114 -6.53 3.50 -5.74
C ILE A 114 -7.79 2.71 -5.45
N SER A 115 -7.72 1.79 -4.50
CA SER A 115 -8.81 0.88 -4.24
C SER A 115 -9.94 1.53 -3.42
N LEU A 116 -9.69 2.66 -2.76
CA LEU A 116 -10.70 3.42 -2.02
C LEU A 116 -11.96 3.70 -2.86
N LYS A 117 -13.14 3.49 -2.26
CA LYS A 117 -14.44 3.65 -2.93
C LYS A 117 -14.64 5.05 -3.51
N ASP A 118 -14.25 6.09 -2.77
CA ASP A 118 -14.39 7.48 -3.22
C ASP A 118 -13.49 7.77 -4.42
N ASN A 119 -12.25 7.26 -4.40
CA ASN A 119 -11.31 7.39 -5.51
C ASN A 119 -11.79 6.65 -6.77
N LYS A 120 -12.33 5.44 -6.61
CA LYS A 120 -12.97 4.70 -7.72
C LYS A 120 -14.15 5.48 -8.32
N ARG A 121 -14.94 6.14 -7.48
CA ARG A 121 -16.07 6.97 -7.91
C ARG A 121 -15.61 8.23 -8.65
N ILE A 122 -14.63 8.96 -8.11
CA ILE A 122 -14.05 10.12 -8.79
C ILE A 122 -13.54 9.71 -10.17
N MET A 123 -12.80 8.61 -10.23
CA MET A 123 -12.27 8.12 -11.48
C MET A 123 -13.35 7.65 -12.46
N SER A 124 -14.47 7.06 -12.00
CA SER A 124 -15.55 6.63 -12.91
C SER A 124 -16.17 7.79 -13.68
N ASP A 125 -16.20 8.96 -13.05
CA ASP A 125 -16.72 10.19 -13.62
C ASP A 125 -15.62 11.00 -14.37
N TYR A 126 -14.36 10.57 -14.27
CA TYR A 126 -13.24 11.20 -14.95
C TYR A 126 -13.23 10.91 -16.45
N HIS A 127 -13.24 11.98 -17.24
CA HIS A 127 -13.24 11.93 -18.71
C HIS A 127 -12.02 12.63 -19.34
N GLY A 128 -11.00 12.95 -18.54
CA GLY A 128 -9.78 13.62 -18.97
C GLY A 128 -8.79 12.67 -19.68
N ASN A 129 -7.59 12.54 -19.13
CA ASN A 129 -6.52 11.73 -19.72
C ASN A 129 -6.90 10.24 -19.79
N ARG A 130 -7.13 9.74 -21.01
CA ARG A 130 -7.52 8.34 -21.25
C ARG A 130 -6.48 7.33 -20.79
N GLU A 131 -5.19 7.66 -20.88
CA GLU A 131 -4.11 6.77 -20.46
C GLU A 131 -4.11 6.62 -18.93
N LEU A 132 -4.30 7.72 -18.19
CA LEU A 132 -4.48 7.68 -16.74
C LEU A 132 -5.67 6.78 -16.37
N ARG A 133 -6.81 6.92 -17.05
CA ARG A 133 -7.98 6.07 -16.79
C ARG A 133 -7.66 4.58 -16.96
N LEU A 134 -6.98 4.21 -18.06
CA LEU A 134 -6.58 2.82 -18.31
C LEU A 134 -5.58 2.29 -17.27
N LEU A 135 -4.63 3.12 -16.85
CA LEU A 135 -3.67 2.76 -15.80
C LEU A 135 -4.39 2.55 -14.46
N PHE A 136 -5.32 3.44 -14.11
CA PHE A 136 -6.09 3.32 -12.88
C PHE A 136 -6.94 2.05 -12.83
N ASP A 137 -7.60 1.70 -13.93
CA ASP A 137 -8.38 0.47 -14.05
C ASP A 137 -7.49 -0.77 -13.87
N LEU A 138 -6.31 -0.79 -14.49
CA LEU A 138 -5.34 -1.87 -14.31
C LEU A 138 -4.91 -2.03 -12.84
N TRP A 139 -4.73 -0.91 -12.14
CA TRP A 139 -4.34 -0.92 -10.72
C TRP A 139 -5.50 -1.28 -9.77
N CYS A 140 -6.75 -1.03 -10.15
CA CYS A 140 -7.93 -1.42 -9.35
C CYS A 140 -8.11 -2.93 -9.25
N ASP A 141 -7.66 -3.69 -10.24
CA ASP A 141 -7.85 -5.14 -10.33
C ASP A 141 -6.86 -5.95 -9.47
N TYR A 142 -5.99 -5.30 -8.69
CA TYR A 142 -4.96 -5.98 -7.88
C TYR A 142 -5.47 -6.64 -6.60
N ARG A 143 -6.76 -6.51 -6.28
CA ARG A 143 -7.32 -7.14 -5.07
C ARG A 143 -7.29 -8.66 -5.22
N LYS A 144 -6.74 -9.33 -4.19
CA LYS A 144 -6.72 -10.78 -4.07
C LYS A 144 -7.62 -11.21 -2.92
N SER A 145 -8.21 -12.39 -3.08
CA SER A 145 -9.06 -13.00 -2.07
C SER A 145 -8.33 -14.13 -1.35
N TYR A 146 -8.47 -14.16 -0.04
CA TYR A 146 -7.84 -15.12 0.86
C TYR A 146 -8.89 -15.70 1.79
N ARG A 147 -8.90 -17.02 1.97
CA ARG A 147 -9.79 -17.67 2.93
C ARG A 147 -9.13 -17.68 4.28
N VAL A 148 -9.80 -17.11 5.28
CA VAL A 148 -9.34 -17.14 6.67
C VAL A 148 -10.24 -18.02 7.50
N ARG A 149 -9.61 -18.90 8.29
CA ARG A 149 -10.28 -19.79 9.22
C ARG A 149 -9.83 -19.48 10.63
N ILE A 150 -10.77 -19.41 11.55
CA ILE A 150 -10.56 -19.14 12.97
C ILE A 150 -11.17 -20.30 13.76
N ILE A 151 -10.41 -20.82 14.72
CA ILE A 151 -10.89 -21.79 15.69
C ILE A 151 -11.06 -21.10 17.04
N THR A 152 -12.28 -21.18 17.56
CA THR A 152 -12.70 -20.55 18.82
C THR A 152 -13.35 -21.56 19.76
N ASN A 153 -13.17 -21.39 21.08
CA ASN A 153 -13.95 -22.13 22.08
C ASN A 153 -15.26 -21.43 22.46
N ASN A 154 -15.48 -20.21 21.97
CA ASN A 154 -16.63 -19.40 22.30
C ASN A 154 -17.26 -18.88 21.02
N TYR A 155 -18.01 -19.76 20.40
CA TYR A 155 -18.70 -19.48 19.16
C TYR A 155 -19.91 -18.54 19.31
N ARG A 156 -20.28 -18.15 20.54
CA ARG A 156 -21.27 -17.09 20.78
C ARG A 156 -20.69 -15.69 20.60
N LEU A 157 -19.40 -15.57 20.30
CA LEU A 157 -18.78 -14.31 19.92
C LEU A 157 -19.60 -13.65 18.80
N PRO A 158 -20.03 -12.39 18.98
CA PRO A 158 -20.59 -11.60 17.89
C PRO A 158 -19.66 -11.60 16.69
N ILE A 159 -20.25 -11.74 15.49
CA ILE A 159 -19.46 -11.72 14.24
C ILE A 159 -18.71 -10.39 14.08
N ASP A 160 -19.23 -9.32 14.66
CA ASP A 160 -18.60 -7.99 14.62
C ASP A 160 -17.34 -7.91 15.49
N ASP A 161 -17.28 -8.60 16.63
CA ASP A 161 -16.06 -8.72 17.44
C ASP A 161 -14.98 -9.49 16.66
N VAL A 162 -15.39 -10.52 15.91
CA VAL A 162 -14.48 -11.31 15.06
C VAL A 162 -13.99 -10.51 13.87
N LYS A 163 -14.86 -9.68 13.27
CA LYS A 163 -14.48 -8.71 12.24
C LYS A 163 -13.47 -7.73 12.76
N GLU A 164 -13.76 -7.06 13.86
CA GLU A 164 -12.86 -6.06 14.46
C GLU A 164 -11.51 -6.69 14.76
N PHE A 165 -11.50 -7.89 15.34
CA PHE A 165 -10.27 -8.65 15.58
C PHE A 165 -9.50 -8.94 14.28
N LEU A 166 -10.17 -9.42 13.22
CA LEU A 166 -9.53 -9.70 11.94
C LEU A 166 -9.00 -8.42 11.29
N TYR A 167 -9.75 -7.31 11.35
CA TYR A 167 -9.30 -6.00 10.90
C TYR A 167 -8.03 -5.57 11.63
N GLN A 168 -7.97 -5.70 12.96
CA GLN A 168 -6.77 -5.38 13.75
C GLN A 168 -5.58 -6.30 13.45
N THR A 169 -5.83 -7.52 12.97
CA THR A 169 -4.78 -8.50 12.69
C THR A 169 -4.24 -8.40 11.25
N VAL A 170 -5.10 -7.98 10.31
CA VAL A 170 -4.82 -8.00 8.86
C VAL A 170 -4.63 -6.60 8.27
N GLY A 171 -5.35 -5.60 8.80
CA GLY A 171 -5.18 -4.20 8.42
C GLY A 171 -3.97 -3.61 9.14
N ASP A 172 -2.98 -3.16 8.37
CA ASP A 172 -1.79 -2.52 8.94
C ASP A 172 -2.08 -1.14 9.51
N ASP A 173 -3.09 -0.48 8.94
CA ASP A 173 -3.62 0.79 9.41
C ASP A 173 -5.09 0.92 8.97
N SER A 174 -5.80 1.91 9.52
CA SER A 174 -7.23 2.13 9.25
C SER A 174 -7.59 2.42 7.79
N SER A 175 -6.62 2.78 6.94
CA SER A 175 -6.77 3.01 5.50
C SER A 175 -6.53 1.76 4.65
N SER A 176 -6.04 0.66 5.24
CA SER A 176 -5.89 -0.62 4.55
C SER A 176 -7.28 -1.11 4.11
N GLU A 177 -7.57 -1.06 2.81
CA GLU A 177 -8.87 -1.45 2.27
C GLU A 177 -8.98 -3.00 2.26
N VAL A 178 -9.42 -3.53 3.40
CA VAL A 178 -9.66 -4.95 3.62
C VAL A 178 -11.17 -5.18 3.70
N ASP A 179 -11.73 -5.90 2.75
CA ASP A 179 -13.14 -6.29 2.77
C ASP A 179 -13.27 -7.72 3.25
N PHE A 180 -14.26 -7.97 4.11
CA PHE A 180 -14.57 -9.31 4.59
C PHE A 180 -15.96 -9.74 4.15
N SER A 181 -16.07 -10.95 3.62
CA SER A 181 -17.28 -11.53 3.05
C SER A 181 -17.36 -13.03 3.31
N ASP A 182 -18.43 -13.69 2.81
CA ASP A 182 -18.62 -15.14 2.86
C ASP A 182 -18.40 -15.78 4.23
N TYR A 183 -18.98 -15.16 5.26
CA TYR A 183 -18.91 -15.67 6.62
C TYR A 183 -19.68 -16.98 6.74
N THR A 184 -18.95 -18.02 7.13
CA THR A 184 -19.57 -19.28 7.52
C THR A 184 -19.16 -19.62 8.95
N HIS A 185 -20.09 -20.25 9.64
CA HIS A 185 -19.92 -20.63 11.02
C HIS A 185 -20.41 -22.08 11.12
N TYR A 186 -19.66 -22.98 11.77
CA TYR A 186 -20.20 -24.29 12.13
C TYR A 186 -19.50 -24.92 13.36
N TRP A 187 -20.19 -25.88 13.98
CA TRP A 187 -19.70 -26.66 15.12
C TRP A 187 -18.79 -27.80 14.65
N LYS A 188 -17.55 -27.86 15.17
CA LYS A 188 -16.70 -29.05 15.06
C LYS A 188 -16.90 -30.00 16.25
N SER A 189 -17.11 -29.46 17.44
CA SER A 189 -17.45 -30.20 18.67
C SER A 189 -18.09 -29.27 19.71
N ASP A 190 -18.55 -29.81 20.83
CA ASP A 190 -19.24 -29.07 21.91
C ASP A 190 -18.47 -27.84 22.43
N ASN A 191 -17.14 -27.84 22.32
CA ASN A 191 -16.26 -26.77 22.80
C ASN A 191 -15.38 -26.16 21.69
N GLN A 192 -15.71 -26.42 20.42
CA GLN A 192 -14.92 -25.96 19.29
C GLN A 192 -15.82 -25.53 18.13
N GLY A 193 -15.80 -24.22 17.86
CA GLY A 193 -16.40 -23.64 16.67
C GLY A 193 -15.32 -23.28 15.64
N GLU A 194 -15.70 -23.34 14.36
CA GLU A 194 -14.93 -22.78 13.26
C GLU A 194 -15.69 -21.62 12.64
N ILE A 195 -14.98 -20.51 12.46
CA ILE A 195 -15.46 -19.35 11.70
C ILE A 195 -14.58 -19.23 10.47
N THR A 196 -15.18 -19.16 9.30
CA THR A 196 -14.47 -18.88 8.06
C THR A 196 -14.96 -17.56 7.47
N ALA A 197 -14.05 -16.77 6.93
CA ALA A 197 -14.36 -15.55 6.18
C ALA A 197 -13.49 -15.49 4.93
N MET A 198 -14.01 -14.89 3.87
CA MET A 198 -13.22 -14.47 2.71
C MET A 198 -12.73 -13.05 2.94
N ILE A 199 -11.44 -12.81 2.75
CA ILE A 199 -10.84 -11.48 2.84
C ILE A 199 -10.39 -11.05 1.46
N SER A 200 -10.86 -9.90 0.98
CA SER A 200 -10.39 -9.27 -0.26
C SER A 200 -9.54 -8.04 0.07
N THR A 201 -8.29 -8.03 -0.39
CA THR A 201 -7.33 -6.96 -0.08
C THR A 201 -6.27 -6.82 -1.16
N VAL A 202 -5.63 -5.65 -1.25
CA VAL A 202 -4.44 -5.42 -2.08
C VAL A 202 -3.15 -5.93 -1.43
N ILE A 203 -3.20 -6.31 -0.14
CA ILE A 203 -2.03 -6.79 0.60
C ILE A 203 -1.62 -8.17 0.09
N PRO A 204 -0.38 -8.36 -0.41
CA PRO A 204 0.10 -9.67 -0.84
C PRO A 204 0.15 -10.69 0.30
N PHE A 205 -0.06 -11.96 -0.03
CA PHE A 205 -0.13 -13.06 0.94
C PHE A 205 1.10 -13.16 1.87
N ASP A 206 2.32 -13.02 1.34
CA ASP A 206 3.54 -13.14 2.15
C ASP A 206 3.65 -12.01 3.18
N ILE A 207 3.20 -10.80 2.80
CA ILE A 207 3.16 -9.64 3.70
C ILE A 207 2.07 -9.82 4.76
N LEU A 208 0.88 -10.26 4.34
CA LEU A 208 -0.22 -10.62 5.24
C LEU A 208 0.23 -11.64 6.28
N ARG A 209 0.92 -12.70 5.84
CA ARG A 209 1.52 -13.72 6.69
C ARG A 209 2.54 -13.12 7.67
N GLN A 210 3.45 -12.27 7.20
CA GLN A 210 4.46 -11.65 8.05
C GLN A 210 3.82 -10.81 9.16
N ARG A 211 2.87 -9.92 8.81
CA ARG A 211 2.17 -9.05 9.75
C ARG A 211 1.47 -9.84 10.85
N ILE A 212 0.79 -10.92 10.48
CA ILE A 212 0.14 -11.80 11.45
C ILE A 212 1.18 -12.50 12.34
N ALA A 213 2.31 -12.95 11.79
CA ALA A 213 3.40 -13.55 12.57
C ALA A 213 4.08 -12.58 13.55
N GLU A 214 4.01 -11.26 13.31
CA GLU A 214 4.50 -10.25 14.26
C GLU A 214 3.57 -10.05 15.46
N GLN A 215 2.30 -10.41 15.29
CA GLN A 215 1.25 -10.30 16.30
C GLN A 215 1.00 -11.62 17.03
N TRP A 216 1.25 -12.76 16.37
CA TRP A 216 0.91 -14.11 16.84
C TRP A 216 2.08 -15.09 16.69
N THR A 217 2.11 -16.14 17.52
CA THR A 217 3.15 -17.16 17.43
C THR A 217 2.85 -18.13 16.29
N ILE A 218 3.82 -18.36 15.42
CA ILE A 218 3.71 -19.36 14.34
C ILE A 218 3.52 -20.73 14.97
N ALA A 219 2.44 -21.40 14.58
CA ALA A 219 2.01 -22.62 15.24
C ALA A 219 2.38 -23.88 14.45
N ASP A 220 2.38 -23.83 13.11
CA ASP A 220 3.01 -24.79 12.16
C ASP A 220 2.64 -24.43 10.69
N LYS A 221 3.34 -24.98 9.68
CA LYS A 221 2.91 -24.95 8.27
C LYS A 221 2.12 -26.22 7.95
N ILE A 222 0.84 -26.11 7.61
CA ILE A 222 0.01 -27.25 7.17
C ILE A 222 -0.39 -27.04 5.71
N GLY A 223 0.32 -27.68 4.78
CA GLY A 223 0.06 -27.53 3.34
C GLY A 223 0.33 -26.11 2.83
N ASN A 224 -0.65 -25.51 2.14
CA ASN A 224 -0.62 -24.11 1.68
C ASN A 224 -1.13 -23.11 2.73
N SER A 225 -1.45 -23.57 3.93
CA SER A 225 -2.04 -22.78 5.02
C SER A 225 -0.94 -22.16 5.88
N PHE A 226 -1.02 -20.86 6.13
CA PHE A 226 -0.25 -20.21 7.20
C PHE A 226 -1.05 -20.28 8.50
N VAL A 227 -0.46 -20.77 9.59
CA VAL A 227 -1.20 -21.01 10.83
C VAL A 227 -0.52 -20.43 12.07
N VAL A 228 -1.31 -19.78 12.92
CA VAL A 228 -0.84 -19.07 14.12
C VAL A 228 -1.71 -19.34 15.35
N ASP A 229 -1.09 -19.19 16.53
CA ASP A 229 -1.71 -19.44 17.84
C ASP A 229 -1.57 -18.22 18.79
N SER A 230 -2.62 -17.97 19.59
CA SER A 230 -2.74 -16.80 20.46
C SER A 230 -1.92 -16.85 21.74
N ARG A 231 -1.33 -18.00 22.11
CA ARG A 231 -0.69 -18.29 23.40
C ARG A 231 0.40 -17.29 23.82
N MET A 232 1.05 -16.59 22.89
CA MET A 232 2.02 -15.51 23.18
C MET A 232 1.81 -14.26 22.31
N SER A 233 0.57 -14.00 21.87
CA SER A 233 0.23 -12.90 20.98
C SER A 233 0.25 -11.52 21.68
N LYS A 234 0.55 -10.46 20.92
CA LYS A 234 0.36 -9.06 21.37
C LYS A 234 -1.13 -8.71 21.47
N ILE A 235 -1.94 -9.27 20.57
CA ILE A 235 -3.40 -9.17 20.58
C ILE A 235 -3.95 -10.45 21.23
N PHE A 236 -3.88 -10.49 22.57
CA PHE A 236 -4.32 -11.67 23.32
C PHE A 236 -5.85 -11.72 23.42
N ASN A 237 -6.48 -12.64 22.68
CA ASN A 237 -7.90 -12.96 22.82
C ASN A 237 -8.08 -14.39 23.33
N LYS A 238 -8.50 -14.55 24.60
CA LYS A 238 -8.72 -15.86 25.26
C LYS A 238 -9.73 -16.77 24.54
N LEU A 239 -10.50 -16.21 23.62
CA LEU A 239 -11.57 -16.90 22.93
C LEU A 239 -11.12 -17.43 21.56
N ILE A 240 -10.02 -16.92 21.00
CA ILE A 240 -9.47 -17.39 19.72
C ILE A 240 -8.16 -18.12 20.00
N TYR A 241 -8.07 -19.38 19.59
CA TYR A 241 -6.90 -20.22 19.84
C TYR A 241 -5.99 -20.30 18.63
N TRP A 242 -6.61 -20.44 17.46
CA TRP A 242 -5.93 -20.73 16.21
C TRP A 242 -6.55 -19.91 15.08
N MET A 243 -5.71 -19.49 14.14
CA MET A 243 -6.12 -18.85 12.90
C MET A 243 -5.26 -19.37 11.75
N SER A 244 -5.88 -19.65 10.61
CA SER A 244 -5.19 -19.96 9.37
C SER A 244 -5.62 -19.04 8.22
N ILE A 245 -4.67 -18.75 7.32
CA ILE A 245 -4.95 -18.07 6.05
C ILE A 245 -4.49 -18.95 4.91
N ASP A 246 -5.43 -19.21 3.99
CA ASP A 246 -5.22 -20.00 2.80
C ASP A 246 -5.33 -19.09 1.58
N LEU A 247 -4.41 -19.24 0.64
CA LEU A 247 -4.63 -18.73 -0.72
C LEU A 247 -5.83 -19.48 -1.28
N ASP A 248 -6.88 -18.77 -1.69
CA ASP A 248 -7.93 -19.42 -2.47
C ASP A 248 -7.28 -19.80 -3.81
N SER A 249 -7.26 -21.10 -4.11
CA SER A 249 -6.62 -21.69 -5.28
C SER A 249 -7.47 -21.53 -6.53
#